data_AF-A0A558B0V0-F1
#
_entry.id   AF-A0A558B0V0-F1
#
_cell.length_a   1.000
_cell.length_b   1.000
_cell.length_c   1.000
_cell.angle_alpha   90.00
_cell.angle_beta   90.00
_cell.angle_gamma   90.00
#
_symmetry.space_group_name_H-M   'P 1'
#
loop_
_entity.id
_entity.type
_entity.pdbx_description
1 polymer ?
#
loop_
_entity_poly.entity_id
_entity_poly.type
_entity_poly.pdbx_seq_one_letter_code
_entity_poly.pdbx_strand_id
1 'polypeptide(L)'
;MNLLALKEIIDNNVEILESSAQENGADESTVVGIAKYAASNGYEALSANQKYHFDNCIRHLIEDVQCPGYTHEFEEVPRDCPNILDDDDLVEYYQNDGKYCESCEGQASADAHTKETFFRD
;
A
#
# COMPACT_ATOMS: atom_id res chain seq x y z
N MET A 1 -13.18 2.93 1.08
CA MET A 1 -12.53 1.91 1.92
C MET A 1 -12.38 0.61 1.16
N ASN A 2 -11.15 0.25 0.83
CA ASN A 2 -10.86 -0.97 0.13
C ASN A 2 -10.68 -2.14 1.13
N LEU A 3 -11.77 -2.87 1.39
CA LEU A 3 -11.74 -4.03 2.29
C LEU A 3 -11.01 -5.24 1.69
N LEU A 4 -10.81 -5.28 0.37
CA LEU A 4 -10.03 -6.33 -0.28
C LEU A 4 -8.55 -6.10 -0.04
N ALA A 5 -8.06 -4.87 -0.23
CA ALA A 5 -6.69 -4.49 0.11
C ALA A 5 -6.40 -4.75 1.60
N LEU A 6 -7.34 -4.42 2.50
CA LEU A 6 -7.20 -4.72 3.93
C LEU A 6 -7.00 -6.23 4.18
N LYS A 7 -7.71 -7.10 3.45
CA LYS A 7 -7.54 -8.55 3.58
C LYS A 7 -6.18 -9.01 3.07
N GLU A 8 -5.72 -8.48 1.95
CA GLU A 8 -4.38 -8.78 1.43
C GLU A 8 -3.28 -8.39 2.42
N ILE A 9 -3.39 -7.22 3.06
CA ILE A 9 -2.46 -6.82 4.12
C ILE A 9 -2.53 -7.82 5.28
N ILE A 10 -3.72 -8.20 5.74
CA ILE A 10 -3.88 -9.13 6.88
C ILE A 10 -3.29 -10.51 6.60
N ASP A 11 -3.48 -11.03 5.39
CA ASP A 11 -3.14 -12.41 5.05
C ASP A 11 -1.68 -12.54 4.60
N ASN A 12 -1.14 -11.54 3.91
CA ASN A 12 0.17 -11.61 3.26
C ASN A 12 1.20 -10.61 3.78
N ASN A 13 0.79 -9.45 4.31
CA ASN A 13 1.68 -8.34 4.67
C ASN A 13 1.36 -7.74 6.04
N VAL A 14 1.17 -8.59 7.05
CA VAL A 14 0.67 -8.18 8.38
C VAL A 14 1.60 -7.17 9.07
N GLU A 15 2.90 -7.26 8.78
CA GLU A 15 3.95 -6.37 9.26
C GLU A 15 3.73 -4.89 8.89
N ILE A 16 2.95 -4.59 7.84
CA ILE A 16 2.55 -3.21 7.50
C ILE A 16 1.63 -2.65 8.58
N LEU A 17 0.69 -3.46 9.09
CA LEU A 17 -0.20 -3.05 10.18
C LEU A 17 0.57 -2.91 11.50
N GLU A 18 1.52 -3.80 11.75
CA GLU A 18 2.37 -3.75 12.94
C GLU A 18 3.26 -2.50 12.93
N SER A 19 3.90 -2.22 11.79
CA SER A 19 4.75 -1.02 11.61
C SER A 19 3.92 0.26 11.76
N SER A 20 2.76 0.34 11.11
CA SER A 20 1.85 1.49 11.26
C SER A 20 1.36 1.65 12.71
N ALA A 21 1.09 0.56 13.43
CA ALA A 21 0.74 0.62 14.84
C ALA A 21 1.86 1.23 15.67
N GLN A 22 3.11 0.78 15.48
CA GLN A 22 4.29 1.31 16.19
C GLN A 22 4.49 2.81 15.91
N GLU A 23 4.41 3.23 14.65
CA GLU A 23 4.55 4.63 14.23
C GLU A 23 3.51 5.55 14.86
N ASN A 24 2.31 5.02 15.10
CA ASN A 24 1.19 5.74 15.73
C ASN A 24 1.10 5.52 17.25
N GLY A 25 2.08 4.84 17.86
CA GLY A 25 2.12 4.59 19.30
C GLY A 25 1.00 3.69 19.81
N ALA A 26 0.46 2.82 18.96
CA ALA A 26 -0.56 1.84 19.28
C ALA A 26 0.04 0.43 19.46
N ASP A 27 -0.69 -0.42 20.17
CA ASP A 27 -0.32 -1.84 20.31
C ASP A 27 -0.62 -2.60 19.01
N GLU A 28 0.39 -3.29 18.48
CA GLU A 28 0.34 -4.06 17.22
C GLU A 28 -0.81 -5.06 17.22
N SER A 29 -0.93 -5.86 18.28
CA SER A 29 -1.95 -6.90 18.38
C SER A 29 -3.37 -6.32 18.38
N THR A 30 -3.54 -5.13 18.95
CA THR A 30 -4.78 -4.37 18.97
C THR A 30 -5.14 -3.89 17.56
N VAL A 31 -4.19 -3.30 16.83
CA VAL A 31 -4.42 -2.81 15.45
C VAL A 31 -4.72 -3.97 14.51
N VAL A 32 -3.95 -5.05 14.56
CA VAL A 32 -4.19 -6.26 13.75
C VAL A 32 -5.56 -6.88 14.07
N GLY A 33 -5.94 -6.94 15.35
CA GLY A 33 -7.26 -7.44 15.76
C GLY A 33 -8.41 -6.58 15.22
N ILE A 34 -8.26 -5.26 15.26
CA ILE A 34 -9.23 -4.30 14.71
C ILE A 34 -9.33 -4.45 13.19
N ALA A 35 -8.20 -4.58 12.49
CA ALA A 35 -8.16 -4.81 11.05
C ALA A 35 -8.96 -6.07 10.66
N LYS A 36 -8.68 -7.20 11.32
CA LYS A 36 -9.39 -8.48 11.09
C LYS A 36 -10.89 -8.38 11.33
N TYR A 37 -11.28 -7.71 12.41
CA TYR A 37 -12.69 -7.52 12.74
C TYR A 37 -13.39 -6.61 11.71
N ALA A 38 -12.75 -5.51 11.31
CA ALA A 38 -13.28 -4.57 10.31
C ALA A 38 -13.37 -5.21 8.91
N ALA A 39 -12.39 -6.01 8.50
CA ALA A 39 -12.40 -6.73 7.22
C ALA A 39 -13.57 -7.72 7.10
N SER A 40 -14.06 -8.23 8.24
CA SER A 40 -15.17 -9.20 8.31
C SER A 40 -16.54 -8.56 8.53
N ASN A 41 -16.61 -7.50 9.34
CA ASN A 41 -17.86 -6.90 9.80
C ASN A 41 -18.12 -5.48 9.28
N GLY A 42 -17.14 -4.89 8.60
CA GLY A 42 -17.14 -3.50 8.17
C GLY A 42 -16.77 -2.53 9.29
N TYR A 43 -16.32 -1.32 8.90
CA TYR A 43 -15.95 -0.24 9.83
C TYR A 43 -17.09 0.18 10.76
N GLU A 44 -18.34 0.14 10.29
CA GLU A 44 -19.48 0.57 11.11
C GLU A 44 -19.75 -0.34 12.32
N ALA A 45 -19.25 -1.57 12.30
CA ALA A 45 -19.35 -2.49 13.44
C ALA A 45 -18.33 -2.19 14.55
N LEU A 46 -17.36 -1.29 14.31
CA LEU A 46 -16.35 -0.90 15.27
C LEU A 46 -16.94 0.02 16.36
N SER A 47 -16.54 -0.21 17.60
CA SER A 47 -16.76 0.74 18.70
C SER A 47 -15.99 2.04 18.45
N ALA A 48 -16.37 3.13 19.13
CA ALA A 48 -15.71 4.43 18.96
C ALA A 48 -14.19 4.38 19.20
N ASN A 49 -13.73 3.62 20.19
CA ASN A 49 -12.30 3.45 20.45
C ASN A 49 -11.59 2.66 19.34
N GLN A 50 -12.25 1.63 18.80
CA GLN A 50 -11.70 0.88 17.68
C GLN A 50 -11.66 1.71 16.39
N LYS A 51 -12.67 2.55 16.15
CA LYS A 51 -12.69 3.50 15.03
C LYS A 51 -11.51 4.47 15.12
N TYR A 52 -11.19 4.98 16.31
CA TYR A 52 -10.00 5.82 16.53
C TYR A 52 -8.70 5.13 16.08
N HIS A 53 -8.46 3.88 16.50
CA HIS A 53 -7.27 3.14 16.06
C HIS A 53 -7.31 2.83 14.57
N PHE A 54 -8.47 2.50 14.02
CA PHE A 54 -8.63 2.24 12.59
C PHE A 54 -8.31 3.49 11.76
N ASP A 55 -8.86 4.64 12.14
CA ASP A 55 -8.68 5.88 11.38
C ASP A 55 -7.23 6.36 11.40
N ASN A 56 -6.52 6.17 12.51
CA ASN A 56 -5.12 6.59 12.62
C ASN A 56 -4.13 5.57 12.04
N CYS A 57 -4.35 4.27 12.24
CA CYS A 57 -3.36 3.23 11.91
C CYS A 57 -3.67 2.44 10.64
N ILE A 58 -4.93 2.40 10.19
CA ILE A 58 -5.36 1.48 9.11
C ILE A 58 -5.86 2.23 7.89
N ARG A 59 -6.67 3.28 8.09
CA ARG A 59 -7.38 3.96 6.99
C ARG A 59 -6.45 4.41 5.87
N HIS A 60 -5.32 5.03 6.21
CA HIS A 60 -4.34 5.54 5.23
C HIS A 60 -3.61 4.44 4.46
N LEU A 61 -3.73 3.17 4.86
CA LEU A 61 -3.17 2.01 4.15
C LEU A 61 -4.16 1.45 3.11
N ILE A 62 -5.43 1.86 3.15
CA ILE A 62 -6.48 1.28 2.29
C ILE A 62 -7.42 2.33 1.67
N GLU A 63 -7.10 3.60 1.88
CA GLU A 63 -7.78 4.77 1.32
C GLU A 63 -6.72 5.81 0.95
N ASP A 64 -6.88 6.41 -0.22
CA ASP A 64 -6.00 7.46 -0.74
C ASP A 64 -4.51 7.09 -0.73
N VAL A 65 -4.20 5.81 -0.99
CA VAL A 65 -2.82 5.31 -1.04
C VAL A 65 -2.13 5.80 -2.31
N GLN A 66 -1.05 6.56 -2.13
CA GLN A 66 -0.28 7.10 -3.23
C GLN A 66 0.69 6.05 -3.81
N CYS A 67 0.83 6.03 -5.12
CA CYS A 67 1.86 5.23 -5.79
C CYS A 67 3.26 5.67 -5.31
N PRO A 68 4.17 4.74 -4.96
CA PRO A 68 5.52 5.08 -4.48
C PRO A 68 6.37 5.82 -5.53
N GLY A 69 5.96 5.74 -6.80
CA GLY A 69 6.65 6.36 -7.92
C GLY A 69 7.87 5.57 -8.39
N TYR A 70 8.15 5.69 -9.67
CA TYR A 70 9.32 5.07 -10.29
C TYR A 70 10.47 6.08 -10.33
N THR A 71 11.65 5.65 -9.88
CA THR A 71 12.89 6.42 -9.94
C THR A 71 13.91 5.64 -10.75
N HIS A 72 14.48 6.25 -11.78
CA HIS A 72 15.47 5.59 -12.63
C HIS A 72 16.77 5.33 -11.85
N GLU A 73 17.53 4.29 -12.20
CA GLU A 73 18.77 3.90 -11.51
C GLU A 73 19.89 4.97 -11.52
N PHE A 74 19.76 5.99 -12.37
CA PHE A 74 20.70 7.12 -12.49
C PHE A 74 20.16 8.42 -11.89
N GLU A 75 18.96 8.40 -11.32
CA GLU A 75 18.36 9.55 -10.64
C GLU A 75 18.63 9.45 -9.14
N GLU A 76 19.27 10.48 -8.58
CA GLU A 76 19.59 10.54 -7.14
C GLU A 76 18.39 10.95 -6.28
N VAL A 77 17.37 11.56 -6.88
CA VAL A 77 16.19 12.07 -6.20
C VAL A 77 14.99 11.21 -6.56
N PRO A 78 14.33 10.59 -5.56
CA PRO A 78 13.11 9.84 -5.80
C PRO A 78 12.05 10.71 -6.48
N ARG A 79 11.38 10.14 -7.49
CA ARG A 79 10.32 10.83 -8.20
C ARG A 79 8.97 10.46 -7.60
N ASP A 80 8.37 11.39 -6.88
CA ASP A 80 7.03 11.19 -6.34
C ASP A 80 6.00 11.06 -7.47
N CYS A 81 5.13 10.05 -7.38
CA CYS A 81 4.02 9.90 -8.30
C CYS A 81 2.74 10.44 -7.66
N PRO A 82 2.09 11.49 -8.19
CA PRO A 82 0.90 12.06 -7.58
C PRO A 82 -0.35 11.18 -7.74
N ASN A 83 -0.25 10.03 -8.40
CA ASN A 83 -1.38 9.13 -8.60
C ASN A 83 -1.72 8.40 -7.31
N ILE A 84 -3.00 8.46 -6.96
CA ILE A 84 -3.62 7.59 -5.98
C ILE A 84 -3.94 6.27 -6.68
N LEU A 85 -3.59 5.16 -6.05
CA LEU A 85 -3.94 3.82 -6.51
C LEU A 85 -5.46 3.64 -6.39
N ASP A 86 -6.09 3.17 -7.47
CA ASP A 86 -7.50 2.81 -7.41
C ASP A 86 -7.69 1.50 -6.62
N ASP A 87 -8.94 1.06 -6.46
CA ASP A 87 -9.24 -0.10 -5.63
C ASP A 87 -8.62 -1.41 -6.17
N ASP A 88 -8.51 -1.56 -7.48
CA ASP A 88 -7.96 -2.77 -8.10
C ASP A 88 -6.41 -2.73 -8.07
N ASP A 89 -5.83 -1.58 -8.43
CA ASP A 89 -4.38 -1.32 -8.36
C ASP A 89 -3.84 -1.50 -6.94
N LEU A 90 -4.58 -1.06 -5.92
CA LEU A 90 -4.16 -1.17 -4.53
C LEU A 90 -4.14 -2.62 -4.03
N VAL A 91 -5.06 -3.45 -4.50
CA VAL A 91 -5.04 -4.90 -4.21
C VAL A 91 -3.82 -5.53 -4.87
N GLU A 92 -3.57 -5.22 -6.15
CA GLU A 92 -2.39 -5.72 -6.88
C GLU A 92 -1.08 -5.26 -6.22
N TYR A 93 -1.04 -4.02 -5.75
CA TYR A 93 0.09 -3.43 -5.02
C TYR A 93 0.49 -4.30 -3.82
N TYR A 94 -0.46 -4.69 -2.98
CA TYR A 94 -0.20 -5.54 -1.82
C TYR A 94 0.06 -7.00 -2.18
N GLN A 95 -0.47 -7.50 -3.29
CA GLN A 95 -0.18 -8.86 -3.77
C GLN A 95 1.22 -9.01 -4.36
N ASN A 96 1.78 -7.94 -4.94
CA ASN A 96 3.04 -7.95 -5.66
C ASN A 96 4.15 -7.12 -4.98
N ASP A 97 4.10 -6.99 -3.66
CA ASP A 97 5.16 -6.36 -2.84
C ASP A 97 5.52 -4.93 -3.29
N GLY A 98 4.50 -4.10 -3.50
CA GLY A 98 4.69 -2.67 -3.74
C GLY A 98 4.87 -2.27 -5.21
N LYS A 99 4.19 -2.97 -6.13
CA LYS A 99 4.22 -2.70 -7.58
C LYS A 99 3.80 -1.26 -7.92
N TYR A 100 4.22 -0.79 -9.09
CA TYR A 100 3.87 0.56 -9.55
C TYR A 100 2.47 0.64 -10.15
N CYS A 101 1.87 1.84 -10.15
CA CYS A 101 0.70 2.12 -10.99
C CYS A 101 1.05 2.01 -12.48
N GLU A 102 0.05 1.83 -13.35
CA GLU A 102 0.23 1.60 -14.79
C GLU A 102 1.21 2.60 -15.45
N SER A 103 1.11 3.89 -15.11
CA SER A 103 1.99 4.93 -15.66
C SER A 103 3.46 4.75 -15.26
N CYS A 104 3.72 4.39 -14.00
CA CYS A 104 5.07 4.16 -13.49
C CYS A 104 5.61 2.80 -13.95
N GLU A 105 4.77 1.77 -14.08
CA GLU A 105 5.15 0.49 -14.69
C GLU A 105 5.52 0.66 -16.17
N GLY A 106 4.79 1.50 -16.91
CA GLY A 106 5.10 1.86 -18.28
C GLY A 106 6.46 2.57 -18.43
N GLN A 107 6.77 3.50 -17.52
CA GLN A 107 8.09 4.17 -17.49
C GLN A 107 9.22 3.17 -17.19
N ALA A 108 9.06 2.36 -16.13
CA ALA A 108 10.03 1.34 -15.77
C ALA A 108 10.30 0.34 -16.92
N SER A 109 9.24 -0.07 -17.63
CA SER A 109 9.34 -0.98 -18.77
C SER A 109 10.05 -0.33 -19.97
N ALA A 110 9.77 0.94 -20.26
CA ALA A 110 10.42 1.67 -21.35
C ALA A 110 11.92 1.85 -21.10
N ASP A 111 12.31 2.17 -19.87
CA ASP A 111 13.71 2.34 -19.49
C ASP A 111 14.47 1.02 -19.51
N ALA A 112 13.86 -0.07 -19.02
CA ALA A 112 14.40 -1.41 -19.13
C ALA A 112 14.62 -1.85 -20.59
N HIS A 113 13.65 -1.57 -21.47
CA HIS A 113 13.77 -1.89 -22.90
C HIS A 113 14.88 -1.08 -23.59
N THR A 114 15.00 0.21 -23.26
CA THR A 114 16.06 1.07 -23.80
C THR A 114 17.43 0.58 -23.37
N LYS A 115 17.57 0.19 -22.09
CA LYS A 115 18.80 -0.39 -21.55
C LYS A 115 19.19 -1.69 -22.26
N GLU A 116 18.24 -2.62 -22.41
CA GLU A 116 18.51 -3.90 -23.08
C GLU A 116 18.99 -3.69 -24.53
N THR A 117 18.35 -2.75 -25.24
CA THR A 117 18.72 -2.44 -26.63
C THR A 117 20.12 -1.83 -26.70
N PHE A 118 20.47 -0.93 -25.77
CA PHE A 118 21.80 -0.31 -25.70
C PHE A 118 22.94 -1.32 -25.42
N PHE A 119 22.69 -2.37 -24.64
CA PHE A 119 23.69 -3.41 -24.35
C PHE A 119 23.79 -4.52 -25.40
N ARG A 120 22.90 -4.52 -26.41
CA ARG A 120 22.91 -5.50 -27.52
C ARG A 120 23.67 -5.01 -28.76
N ASP A 121 24.00 -3.72 -28.84
CA ASP A 121 24.92 -3.11 -29.82
C ASP A 121 26.38 -3.08 -29.28
#